data_AF-A0A7S1VVS9-F1
#
_entry.id   AF-A0A7S1VVS9-F1
#
_cell.length_a   1.000
_cell.length_b   1.000
_cell.length_c   1.000
_cell.angle_alpha   90.00
_cell.angle_beta   90.00
_cell.angle_gamma   90.00
#
_symmetry.space_group_name_H-M   'P 1'
#
loop_
_entity.id
_entity.type
_entity.pdbx_description
1 polymer ?
#
loop_
_entity_poly.entity_id
_entity_poly.type
_entity_poly.pdbx_seq_one_letter_code
_entity_poly.pdbx_strand_id
1 'polypeptide(L)'
;DAMGYTCGLWYLFHIVTVGVVEWNSHTASASHRFPLEEVADHIADYIEEFFGCAECRHHFLAAYEACAFHRCHRLGENTADDTDWKQLPLWLWETHNAVNVRLMKERAAREGTPEVERKLVEWPSREACPLCWKDDIGWYDPDVVWKYLRMEYWPDDAETRSFREELLESIKSGGSGTSTNPEAGSTNPEAEVLSTDSV
;
A
#
# COMPACT_ATOMS: atom_id res chain seq x y z
N ASP A 1 -19.71 -5.98 -14.64
CA ASP A 1 -18.43 -6.70 -14.64
C ASP A 1 -17.18 -5.83 -14.46
N ALA A 2 -17.31 -4.49 -14.36
CA ALA A 2 -16.18 -3.57 -14.17
C ALA A 2 -15.38 -3.78 -12.85
N MET A 3 -16.01 -4.38 -11.83
CA MET A 3 -15.31 -4.71 -10.56
C MET A 3 -14.20 -5.75 -10.76
N GLY A 4 -14.38 -6.71 -11.66
CA GLY A 4 -13.38 -7.76 -11.92
C GLY A 4 -12.12 -7.20 -12.56
N TYR A 5 -12.27 -6.32 -13.55
CA TYR A 5 -11.13 -5.68 -14.23
C TYR A 5 -10.32 -4.78 -13.28
N THR A 6 -10.97 -3.87 -12.55
CA THR A 6 -10.25 -2.95 -11.64
C THR A 6 -9.56 -3.70 -10.50
N CYS A 7 -10.20 -4.72 -9.93
CA CYS A 7 -9.58 -5.58 -8.90
C CYS A 7 -8.36 -6.32 -9.47
N GLY A 8 -8.48 -6.92 -10.65
CA GLY A 8 -7.37 -7.59 -11.32
C GLY A 8 -6.21 -6.66 -11.66
N LEU A 9 -6.50 -5.41 -12.02
CA LEU A 9 -5.46 -4.42 -12.32
C LEU A 9 -4.66 -4.03 -11.07
N TRP A 10 -5.33 -3.76 -9.94
CA TRP A 10 -4.64 -3.54 -8.67
C TRP A 10 -3.81 -4.74 -8.23
N TYR A 11 -4.34 -5.96 -8.40
CA TYR A 11 -3.62 -7.19 -8.11
C TYR A 11 -2.34 -7.32 -8.95
N LEU A 12 -2.43 -7.00 -10.25
CA LEU A 12 -1.27 -6.97 -11.14
C LEU A 12 -0.21 -5.96 -10.69
N PHE A 13 -0.61 -4.73 -10.36
CA PHE A 13 0.35 -3.72 -9.91
C PHE A 13 1.04 -4.13 -8.59
N HIS A 14 0.31 -4.73 -7.65
CA HIS A 14 0.91 -5.29 -6.44
C HIS A 14 1.92 -6.41 -6.75
N ILE A 15 1.60 -7.33 -7.66
CA ILE A 15 2.57 -8.36 -8.11
C ILE A 15 3.82 -7.70 -8.73
N VAL A 16 3.64 -6.72 -9.60
CA VAL A 16 4.76 -6.05 -10.29
C VAL A 16 5.68 -5.37 -9.28
N THR A 17 5.12 -4.62 -8.33
CA THR A 17 5.92 -3.90 -7.32
C THR A 17 6.66 -4.84 -6.39
N VAL A 18 6.04 -5.93 -5.92
CA VAL A 18 6.72 -6.97 -5.13
C VAL A 18 7.80 -7.67 -5.95
N GLY A 19 7.53 -8.00 -7.22
CA GLY A 19 8.50 -8.62 -8.13
C GLY A 19 9.73 -7.75 -8.41
N VAL A 20 9.57 -6.42 -8.44
CA VAL A 20 10.69 -5.47 -8.56
C VAL A 20 11.62 -5.55 -7.34
N VAL A 21 11.06 -5.64 -6.13
CA VAL A 21 11.87 -5.80 -4.91
C VAL A 21 12.70 -7.08 -4.97
N GLU A 22 12.06 -8.20 -5.33
CA GLU A 22 12.72 -9.51 -5.43
C GLU A 22 13.80 -9.50 -6.53
N TRP A 23 13.48 -8.93 -7.69
CA TRP A 23 14.44 -8.78 -8.78
C TRP A 23 15.66 -7.97 -8.35
N ASN A 24 15.44 -6.78 -7.77
CA ASN A 24 16.53 -5.91 -7.34
C ASN A 24 17.38 -6.55 -6.25
N SER A 25 16.77 -7.32 -5.35
CA SER A 25 17.43 -8.04 -4.25
C SER A 25 18.33 -9.17 -4.73
N HIS A 26 17.94 -9.87 -5.79
CA HIS A 26 18.72 -10.97 -6.36
C HIS A 26 19.68 -10.56 -7.48
N THR A 27 19.61 -9.29 -7.91
CA THR A 27 20.44 -8.77 -8.99
C THR A 27 21.79 -8.26 -8.49
N ALA A 28 22.87 -8.91 -8.94
CA ALA A 28 24.24 -8.59 -8.56
C ALA A 28 24.76 -7.28 -9.19
N SER A 29 24.28 -6.92 -10.39
CA SER A 29 24.70 -5.68 -11.07
C SER A 29 23.71 -4.56 -10.83
N ALA A 30 24.15 -3.46 -10.22
CA ALA A 30 23.32 -2.28 -10.02
C ALA A 30 22.68 -1.77 -11.33
N SER A 31 23.37 -1.91 -12.46
CA SER A 31 22.87 -1.49 -13.78
C SER A 31 21.67 -2.29 -14.31
N HIS A 32 21.34 -3.43 -13.70
CA HIS A 32 20.19 -4.26 -14.09
C HIS A 32 19.04 -4.15 -13.08
N ARG A 33 19.16 -3.29 -12.06
CA ARG A 33 18.09 -3.00 -11.12
C ARG A 33 17.13 -1.99 -11.73
N PHE A 34 15.85 -2.12 -11.40
CA PHE A 34 14.83 -1.16 -11.79
C PHE A 34 14.80 0.00 -10.80
N PRO A 35 14.93 1.26 -11.25
CA PRO A 35 14.66 2.43 -10.42
C PRO A 35 13.20 2.43 -9.97
N LEU A 36 12.94 2.73 -8.68
CA LEU A 36 11.57 2.66 -8.14
C LEU A 36 10.66 3.74 -8.73
N GLU A 37 11.19 4.95 -8.90
CA GLU A 37 10.47 6.07 -9.53
C GLU A 37 10.03 5.72 -10.95
N GLU A 38 10.91 5.14 -11.78
CA GLU A 38 10.58 4.73 -13.15
C GLU A 38 9.46 3.68 -13.18
N VAL A 39 9.46 2.72 -12.25
CA VAL A 39 8.37 1.73 -12.16
C VAL A 39 7.05 2.40 -11.75
N ALA A 40 7.08 3.38 -10.84
CA ALA A 40 5.90 4.13 -10.44
C ALA A 40 5.36 5.00 -11.60
N ASP A 41 6.25 5.62 -12.39
CA ASP A 41 5.90 6.37 -13.60
C ASP A 41 5.17 5.47 -14.59
N HIS A 42 5.67 4.25 -14.86
CA HIS A 42 5.00 3.32 -15.76
C HIS A 42 3.61 2.87 -15.29
N ILE A 43 3.39 2.76 -13.98
CA ILE A 43 2.05 2.49 -13.43
C ILE A 43 1.14 3.71 -13.70
N ALA A 44 1.63 4.92 -13.48
CA ALA A 44 0.88 6.15 -13.74
C ALA A 44 0.55 6.31 -15.23
N ASP A 45 1.52 6.12 -16.13
CA ASP A 45 1.34 6.17 -17.59
C ASP A 45 0.29 5.15 -18.05
N TYR A 46 0.32 3.93 -17.51
CA TYR A 46 -0.69 2.92 -17.85
C TYR A 46 -2.09 3.38 -17.44
N ILE A 47 -2.22 3.94 -16.24
CA ILE A 47 -3.50 4.45 -15.74
C ILE A 47 -3.97 5.64 -16.57
N GLU A 48 -3.04 6.52 -16.97
CA GLU A 48 -3.34 7.66 -17.83
C GLU A 48 -3.92 7.24 -19.18
N GLU A 49 -3.23 6.32 -19.85
CA GLU A 49 -3.50 6.00 -21.25
C GLU A 49 -4.56 4.91 -21.44
N PHE A 50 -4.65 3.94 -20.52
CA PHE A 50 -5.45 2.72 -20.75
C PHE A 50 -6.58 2.50 -19.75
N PHE A 51 -6.60 3.16 -18.58
CA PHE A 51 -7.62 2.89 -17.58
C PHE A 51 -8.96 3.56 -17.93
N GLY A 52 -10.02 2.75 -18.09
CA GLY A 52 -11.29 3.23 -18.66
C GLY A 52 -12.10 4.19 -17.78
N CYS A 53 -11.92 4.18 -16.45
CA CYS A 53 -12.65 5.06 -15.55
C CYS A 53 -12.00 6.45 -15.49
N ALA A 54 -12.62 7.45 -16.15
CA ALA A 54 -12.05 8.80 -16.26
C ALA A 54 -11.88 9.50 -14.90
N GLU A 55 -12.88 9.43 -14.03
CA GLU A 55 -12.84 10.01 -12.68
C GLU A 55 -11.78 9.31 -11.80
N CYS A 56 -11.74 7.98 -11.83
CA CYS A 56 -10.75 7.19 -11.10
C CYS A 56 -9.32 7.52 -11.55
N ARG A 57 -9.11 7.66 -12.86
CA ARG A 57 -7.84 8.08 -13.46
C ARG A 57 -7.43 9.46 -12.97
N HIS A 58 -8.33 10.44 -13.02
CA HIS A 58 -8.06 11.79 -12.52
C HIS A 58 -7.61 11.78 -11.06
N HIS A 59 -8.34 11.08 -10.19
CA HIS A 59 -7.98 10.98 -8.78
C HIS A 59 -6.61 10.32 -8.55
N PHE A 60 -6.27 9.27 -9.32
CA PHE A 60 -4.97 8.62 -9.20
C PHE A 60 -3.84 9.55 -9.64
N LEU A 61 -3.97 10.19 -10.80
CA LEU A 61 -2.95 11.08 -11.35
C LEU A 61 -2.75 12.33 -10.48
N ALA A 62 -3.82 12.90 -9.93
CA ALA A 62 -3.71 14.02 -9.00
C ALA A 62 -2.91 13.64 -7.74
N ALA A 63 -3.16 12.46 -7.16
CA ALA A 63 -2.38 11.95 -6.03
C ALA A 63 -0.92 11.68 -6.41
N TYR A 64 -0.69 11.15 -7.62
CA TYR A 64 0.64 10.87 -8.15
C TYR A 64 1.49 12.13 -8.32
N GLU A 65 0.93 13.16 -8.97
CA GLU A 65 1.55 14.47 -9.21
C GLU A 65 1.81 15.24 -7.91
N ALA A 66 0.90 15.13 -6.95
CA ALA A 66 1.04 15.74 -5.62
C ALA A 66 2.07 15.04 -4.71
N CYS A 67 2.78 14.02 -5.21
CA CYS A 67 3.74 13.22 -4.44
C CYS A 67 3.11 12.56 -3.19
N ALA A 68 1.83 12.19 -3.23
CA ALA A 68 1.12 11.60 -2.09
C ALA A 68 1.86 10.37 -1.53
N PHE A 69 1.79 10.19 -0.21
CA PHE A 69 2.52 9.16 0.54
C PHE A 69 4.03 9.27 0.36
N HIS A 70 4.50 10.52 0.36
CA HIS A 70 5.90 10.91 0.17
C HIS A 70 6.58 10.28 -1.07
N ARG A 71 5.82 9.99 -2.14
CA ARG A 71 6.28 9.27 -3.35
C ARG A 71 7.62 9.78 -3.86
N CYS A 72 7.71 11.08 -4.13
CA CYS A 72 8.88 11.72 -4.73
C CYS A 72 10.14 11.65 -3.84
N HIS A 73 9.97 11.62 -2.51
CA HIS A 73 11.10 11.49 -1.59
C HIS A 73 11.53 10.03 -1.44
N ARG A 74 10.58 9.09 -1.30
CA ARG A 74 10.88 7.69 -0.96
C ARG A 74 11.19 6.80 -2.18
N LEU A 75 10.78 7.20 -3.38
CA LEU A 75 11.03 6.43 -4.61
C LEU A 75 12.11 7.05 -5.50
N GLY A 76 12.44 8.33 -5.27
CA GLY A 76 13.42 9.05 -6.08
C GLY A 76 14.86 8.59 -5.83
N GLU A 77 15.76 8.94 -6.77
CA GLU A 77 17.17 8.51 -6.79
C GLU A 77 18.04 9.01 -5.62
N ASN A 78 17.53 9.94 -4.80
CA ASN A 78 18.27 10.54 -3.68
C ASN A 78 17.96 9.91 -2.31
N THR A 79 17.34 8.73 -2.29
CA THR A 79 17.10 8.03 -1.02
C THR A 79 18.44 7.58 -0.42
N ALA A 80 18.65 7.85 0.87
CA ALA A 80 19.90 7.56 1.56
C ALA A 80 20.21 6.04 1.69
N ASP A 81 19.27 5.19 1.28
CA ASP A 81 19.36 3.74 1.32
C ASP A 81 18.87 3.15 -0.01
N ASP A 82 19.77 3.04 -0.99
CA ASP A 82 19.57 2.41 -2.31
C ASP A 82 19.08 0.95 -2.24
N THR A 83 18.86 0.41 -1.04
CA THR A 83 18.48 -0.98 -0.79
C THR A 83 17.07 -1.15 -0.23
N ASP A 84 16.37 -0.07 0.16
CA ASP A 84 15.01 -0.20 0.73
C ASP A 84 13.93 -0.27 -0.37
N TRP A 85 14.06 -1.22 -1.30
CA TRP A 85 13.16 -1.34 -2.45
C TRP A 85 11.69 -1.57 -2.07
N LYS A 86 11.42 -2.06 -0.86
CA LYS A 86 10.06 -2.26 -0.32
C LYS A 86 9.24 -0.96 -0.24
N GLN A 87 9.88 0.21 -0.35
CA GLN A 87 9.18 1.50 -0.41
C GLN A 87 8.19 1.58 -1.58
N LEU A 88 8.47 0.92 -2.72
CA LEU A 88 7.57 0.90 -3.88
C LEU A 88 6.25 0.15 -3.60
N PRO A 89 6.24 -1.13 -3.19
CA PRO A 89 5.00 -1.83 -2.85
C PRO A 89 4.29 -1.19 -1.64
N LEU A 90 5.01 -0.62 -0.67
CA LEU A 90 4.40 0.12 0.44
C LEU A 90 3.66 1.39 -0.03
N TRP A 91 4.26 2.17 -0.93
CA TRP A 91 3.61 3.34 -1.54
C TRP A 91 2.32 2.95 -2.28
N LEU A 92 2.37 1.89 -3.08
CA LEU A 92 1.19 1.41 -3.80
C LEU A 92 0.11 0.90 -2.84
N TRP A 93 0.51 0.23 -1.75
CA TRP A 93 -0.39 -0.24 -0.70
C TRP A 93 -1.09 0.91 0.04
N GLU A 94 -0.37 1.96 0.43
CA GLU A 94 -0.95 3.16 1.04
C GLU A 94 -1.90 3.87 0.08
N THR A 95 -1.49 4.01 -1.18
CA THR A 95 -2.30 4.60 -2.25
C THR A 95 -3.61 3.83 -2.43
N HIS A 96 -3.55 2.50 -2.49
CA HIS A 96 -4.75 1.67 -2.64
C HIS A 96 -5.65 1.74 -1.40
N ASN A 97 -5.09 1.75 -0.19
CA ASN A 97 -5.89 1.94 1.02
C ASN A 97 -6.58 3.31 1.08
N ALA A 98 -5.92 4.37 0.61
CA ALA A 98 -6.53 5.69 0.50
C ALA A 98 -7.70 5.70 -0.50
N VAL A 99 -7.55 5.00 -1.63
CA VAL A 99 -8.65 4.79 -2.58
C VAL A 99 -9.81 4.03 -1.93
N ASN A 100 -9.55 2.97 -1.16
CA ASN A 100 -10.60 2.22 -0.46
C ASN A 100 -11.39 3.12 0.48
N VAL A 101 -10.70 3.94 1.29
CA VAL A 101 -11.32 4.89 2.22
C VAL A 101 -12.16 5.92 1.47
N ARG A 102 -11.62 6.52 0.39
CA ARG A 102 -12.34 7.51 -0.42
C ARG A 102 -13.61 6.92 -1.04
N LEU A 103 -13.50 5.77 -1.70
CA LEU A 103 -14.64 5.10 -2.34
C LEU A 103 -15.74 4.73 -1.34
N MET A 104 -15.35 4.36 -0.10
CA MET A 104 -16.32 4.12 0.97
C MET A 104 -17.03 5.40 1.42
N LYS A 105 -16.32 6.52 1.56
CA LYS A 105 -16.93 7.83 1.86
C LYS A 105 -17.87 8.30 0.75
N GLU A 106 -17.43 8.21 -0.50
CA GLU A 106 -18.26 8.55 -1.69
C GLU A 106 -19.53 7.68 -1.76
N ARG A 107 -19.41 6.39 -1.44
CA ARG A 107 -20.56 5.47 -1.36
C ARG A 107 -21.52 5.89 -0.25
N ALA A 108 -21.02 6.16 0.96
CA ALA A 108 -21.83 6.58 2.10
C ALA A 108 -22.60 7.88 1.80
N ALA A 109 -21.92 8.87 1.21
CA ALA A 109 -22.53 10.13 0.78
C ALA A 109 -23.62 9.91 -0.28
N ARG A 110 -23.36 9.09 -1.31
CA ARG A 110 -24.32 8.79 -2.37
C ARG A 110 -25.56 8.02 -1.87
N GLU A 111 -25.37 7.14 -0.89
CA GLU A 111 -26.43 6.29 -0.34
C GLU A 111 -27.14 6.89 0.88
N GLY A 112 -26.63 8.01 1.41
CA GLY A 112 -27.15 8.64 2.62
C GLY A 112 -26.97 7.78 3.87
N THR A 113 -25.94 6.94 3.91
CA THR A 113 -25.62 6.06 5.03
C THR A 113 -24.50 6.64 5.89
N PRO A 114 -24.37 6.23 7.18
CA PRO A 114 -23.26 6.66 8.02
C PRO A 114 -21.92 6.23 7.42
N GLU A 115 -20.89 7.08 7.56
CA GLU A 115 -19.53 6.71 7.22
C GLU A 115 -19.06 5.51 8.05
N VAL A 116 -18.30 4.63 7.40
CA VAL A 116 -17.66 3.49 8.05
C VAL A 116 -16.28 3.93 8.54
N GLU A 117 -15.91 3.52 9.75
CA GLU A 117 -14.59 3.81 10.31
C GLU A 117 -13.49 3.30 9.36
N ARG A 118 -12.47 4.14 9.09
CA ARG A 118 -11.30 3.84 8.23
C ARG A 118 -10.74 2.44 8.47
N LYS A 119 -10.60 2.11 9.76
CA LYS A 119 -10.26 0.84 10.37
C LYS A 119 -10.90 -0.41 9.75
N LEU A 120 -12.14 -0.32 9.30
CA LEU A 120 -12.92 -1.43 8.75
C LEU A 120 -12.79 -1.56 7.23
N VAL A 121 -12.14 -0.60 6.58
CA VAL A 121 -12.02 -0.46 5.13
C VAL A 121 -10.58 -0.72 4.65
N GLU A 122 -9.60 -0.48 5.51
CA GLU A 122 -8.21 -0.75 5.22
C GLU A 122 -7.91 -2.24 5.06
N TRP A 123 -7.02 -2.53 4.11
CA TRP A 123 -6.46 -3.84 3.87
C TRP A 123 -4.98 -3.89 4.29
N PRO A 124 -4.51 -4.98 4.90
CA PRO A 124 -5.32 -6.08 5.44
C PRO A 124 -6.17 -5.60 6.63
N SER A 125 -7.29 -6.27 6.89
CA SER A 125 -8.03 -5.99 8.11
C SER A 125 -7.18 -6.30 9.34
N ARG A 126 -7.54 -5.71 10.48
CA ARG A 126 -6.80 -5.90 11.74
C ARG A 126 -6.86 -7.36 12.21
N GLU A 127 -7.94 -8.07 11.88
CA GLU A 127 -8.11 -9.49 12.14
C GLU A 127 -7.27 -10.36 11.19
N ALA A 128 -7.14 -9.94 9.92
CA ALA A 128 -6.37 -10.66 8.92
C ALA A 128 -4.85 -10.51 9.13
N CYS A 129 -4.40 -9.36 9.64
CA CYS A 129 -3.01 -9.12 10.03
C CYS A 129 -2.91 -8.26 11.29
N PRO A 130 -3.05 -8.85 12.50
CA PRO A 130 -2.88 -8.10 13.75
C PRO A 130 -1.46 -7.56 13.94
N LEU A 131 -0.45 -8.19 13.32
CA LEU A 131 0.95 -7.74 13.38
C LEU A 131 1.21 -6.50 12.51
N CYS A 132 0.39 -6.25 11.48
CA CYS A 132 0.61 -5.16 10.53
C CYS A 132 0.32 -3.78 11.14
N TRP A 133 -0.59 -3.72 12.11
CA TRP A 133 -1.09 -2.47 12.68
C TRP A 133 -0.53 -2.25 14.09
N LYS A 134 0.00 -1.06 14.36
CA LYS A 134 0.49 -0.66 15.68
C LYS A 134 -0.60 -0.04 16.55
N ASP A 135 -1.62 0.55 15.92
CA ASP A 135 -2.75 1.15 16.59
C ASP A 135 -4.02 1.11 15.74
N ASP A 136 -5.10 1.63 16.33
CA ASP A 136 -6.40 1.69 15.69
C ASP A 136 -6.56 2.85 14.70
N ILE A 137 -5.68 3.85 14.77
CA ILE A 137 -5.75 5.09 13.97
C ILE A 137 -5.01 4.99 12.63
N GLY A 138 -4.29 3.89 12.39
CA GLY A 138 -3.70 3.57 11.09
C GLY A 138 -2.19 3.57 11.07
N TRP A 139 -1.53 3.65 12.22
CA TRP A 139 -0.09 3.45 12.27
C TRP A 139 0.23 1.97 12.04
N TYR A 140 1.19 1.69 11.18
CA TYR A 140 1.54 0.34 10.74
C TYR A 140 3.05 0.09 10.86
N ASP A 141 3.43 -1.18 10.91
CA ASP A 141 4.82 -1.61 10.84
C ASP A 141 5.22 -1.87 9.38
N PRO A 142 6.09 -1.06 8.76
CA PRO A 142 6.42 -1.20 7.35
C PRO A 142 7.09 -2.53 7.00
N ASP A 143 7.87 -3.11 7.92
CA ASP A 143 8.52 -4.41 7.69
C ASP A 143 7.51 -5.55 7.75
N VAL A 144 6.53 -5.47 8.65
CA VAL A 144 5.46 -6.48 8.72
C VAL A 144 4.51 -6.37 7.54
N VAL A 145 4.12 -5.16 7.15
CA VAL A 145 3.28 -4.94 5.96
C VAL A 145 4.00 -5.43 4.71
N TRP A 146 5.31 -5.17 4.58
CA TRP A 146 6.11 -5.74 3.49
C TRP A 146 6.04 -7.27 3.45
N LYS A 147 6.27 -7.95 4.60
CA LYS A 147 6.16 -9.42 4.67
C LYS A 147 4.76 -9.92 4.30
N TYR A 148 3.72 -9.17 4.66
CA TYR A 148 2.35 -9.48 4.30
C TYR A 148 2.08 -9.33 2.79
N LEU A 149 2.55 -8.24 2.19
CA LEU A 149 2.49 -8.04 0.73
C LEU A 149 3.24 -9.14 -0.02
N ARG A 150 4.45 -9.48 0.44
CA ARG A 150 5.24 -10.57 -0.13
C ARG A 150 4.51 -11.92 -0.01
N MET A 151 3.92 -12.21 1.14
CA MET A 151 3.13 -13.44 1.34
C MET A 151 1.93 -13.54 0.39
N GLU A 152 1.30 -12.42 0.06
CA GLU A 152 0.12 -12.36 -0.81
C GLU A 152 0.48 -12.43 -2.31
N TYR A 153 1.56 -11.76 -2.71
CA TYR A 153 1.86 -11.48 -4.13
C TYR A 153 3.13 -12.15 -4.66
N TRP A 154 3.87 -12.91 -3.85
CA TRP A 154 5.07 -13.65 -4.26
C TRP A 154 4.92 -15.17 -4.04
N PRO A 155 5.60 -16.02 -4.84
CA PRO A 155 5.60 -17.46 -4.62
C PRO A 155 6.08 -17.85 -3.21
N ASP A 156 5.53 -18.96 -2.72
CA ASP A 156 5.81 -19.44 -1.37
C ASP A 156 7.26 -19.92 -1.21
N ASP A 157 7.96 -19.40 -0.20
CA ASP A 157 9.33 -19.78 0.16
C ASP A 157 9.51 -19.88 1.68
N ALA A 158 10.75 -20.04 2.14
CA ALA A 158 11.02 -20.24 3.56
C ALA A 158 10.66 -19.00 4.41
N GLU A 159 10.89 -17.80 3.90
CA GLU A 159 10.59 -16.55 4.61
C GLU A 159 9.08 -16.34 4.72
N THR A 160 8.36 -16.51 3.60
CA THR A 160 6.90 -16.41 3.56
C THR A 160 6.24 -17.45 4.46
N ARG A 161 6.75 -18.69 4.51
CA ARG A 161 6.23 -19.72 5.42
C ARG A 161 6.46 -19.38 6.88
N SER A 162 7.66 -18.90 7.23
CA SER A 162 7.96 -18.48 8.60
C SER A 162 7.05 -17.34 9.05
N PHE A 163 6.81 -16.35 8.19
CA PHE A 163 5.91 -15.25 8.51
C PHE A 163 4.46 -15.70 8.64
N ARG A 164 4.00 -16.63 7.78
CA ARG A 164 2.65 -17.19 7.87
C ARG A 164 2.42 -17.92 9.20
N GLU A 165 3.41 -18.65 9.69
CA GLU A 165 3.35 -19.32 11.00
C GLU A 165 3.25 -18.30 12.15
N GLU A 166 4.08 -17.25 12.12
CA GLU A 166 4.04 -16.13 13.08
C GLU A 166 2.67 -15.44 13.10
N LEU A 167 2.14 -15.14 11.91
CA LEU A 167 0.83 -14.52 11.73
C LEU A 167 -0.30 -15.38 12.31
N LEU A 168 -0.29 -16.69 12.03
CA LEU A 168 -1.30 -17.61 12.55
C LEU A 168 -1.25 -17.70 14.07
N GLU A 169 -0.07 -17.63 14.69
CA GLU A 169 0.07 -17.62 16.14
C GLU A 169 -0.43 -16.30 16.75
N SER A 170 -0.16 -15.17 16.11
CA SER A 170 -0.69 -13.87 16.53
C SER A 170 -2.22 -13.81 16.49
N ILE A 171 -2.82 -14.38 15.43
CA ILE A 171 -4.29 -14.48 15.30
C ILE A 171 -4.88 -15.37 16.41
N LYS A 172 -4.27 -16.52 16.72
CA LYS A 172 -4.74 -17.42 17.79
C LYS A 172 -4.63 -16.81 19.18
N SER A 173 -3.62 -15.99 19.42
CA SER A 173 -3.36 -15.36 20.72
C SER A 173 -4.19 -14.10 20.98
N GLY A 174 -5.07 -13.71 20.05
CA GLY A 174 -5.96 -12.57 20.21
C GLY A 174 -5.30 -11.21 19.99
N GLY A 175 -4.21 -11.14 19.21
CA GLY A 175 -3.66 -9.89 18.69
C GLY A 175 -3.11 -8.91 19.74
N SER A 176 -2.50 -9.40 20.83
CA SER A 176 -1.76 -8.53 21.75
C SER A 176 -0.30 -8.39 21.29
N GLY A 177 -0.06 -7.53 20.31
CA GLY A 177 1.27 -7.00 20.06
C GLY A 177 1.66 -6.09 21.22
N THR A 178 2.76 -6.41 21.91
CA THR A 178 3.29 -5.59 23.02
C THR A 178 3.56 -4.17 22.55
N SER A 179 2.73 -3.22 22.99
CA SER A 179 3.01 -1.79 22.91
C SER A 179 4.20 -1.47 23.81
N THR A 180 5.40 -1.43 23.24
CA THR A 180 6.52 -0.69 23.83
C THR A 180 6.60 0.64 23.11
N ASN A 181 6.02 1.68 23.71
CA ASN A 181 6.30 3.07 23.35
C ASN A 181 7.81 3.32 23.46
N PRO A 182 8.38 3.98 22.45
CA PRO A 182 8.93 5.29 22.73
C PRO A 182 8.49 6.34 21.71
N GLU A 183 8.11 7.49 22.28
CA GLU A 183 8.12 8.85 21.73
C GLU A 183 7.27 9.19 20.49
N ALA A 184 6.30 10.06 20.78
CA ALA A 184 5.39 10.75 19.89
C ALA A 184 6.06 11.47 18.71
N GLY A 185 5.36 11.45 17.56
CA GLY A 185 5.38 12.58 16.63
C GLY A 185 5.40 12.23 15.15
N SER A 186 4.36 11.58 14.64
CA SER A 186 3.93 11.83 13.26
C SER A 186 2.49 11.35 13.08
N THR A 187 1.54 12.27 13.16
CA THR A 187 0.28 12.05 12.44
C THR A 187 0.63 11.91 10.95
N ASN A 188 -0.08 11.08 10.19
CA ASN A 188 0.08 11.00 8.74
C ASN A 188 -1.04 11.86 8.09
N PRO A 189 -0.86 13.19 7.98
CA PRO A 189 -1.90 14.11 7.48
C PRO A 189 -2.24 13.88 6.00
N GLU A 190 -1.43 13.14 5.24
CA GLU A 190 -1.64 12.94 3.80
C GLU A 190 -2.85 12.06 3.47
N ALA A 191 -3.29 11.20 4.41
CA ALA A 191 -4.53 10.44 4.24
C ALA A 191 -5.81 11.32 4.31
N GLU A 192 -5.72 12.52 4.89
CA GLU A 192 -6.84 13.47 4.93
C GLU A 192 -6.91 14.37 3.69
N VAL A 193 -5.77 14.67 3.06
CA VAL A 193 -5.71 15.55 1.86
C VAL A 193 -6.47 14.95 0.68
N LEU A 194 -6.47 13.62 0.52
CA LEU A 194 -7.25 12.93 -0.52
C LEU A 194 -8.74 12.81 -0.19
N SER A 195 -9.20 13.33 0.95
CA SER A 195 -10.59 13.23 1.41
C SER A 195 -11.38 14.54 1.35
N THR A 196 -10.76 15.65 0.93
CA THR A 196 -11.36 16.99 1.00
C THR A 196 -11.65 17.68 -0.33
N ASP A 197 -11.41 17.08 -1.50
CA ASP A 197 -11.78 17.71 -2.76
C ASP A 197 -13.25 17.43 -3.11
N SER A 198 -14.12 18.23 -2.49
CA SER A 198 -15.49 18.46 -2.93
C SER A 198 -15.55 19.75 -3.75
N VAL A 199 -15.47 19.65 -5.09
CA VAL A 199 -16.23 20.44 -6.08
C VAL A 199 -16.32 19.65 -7.38
#